data_AF-A0ABD3I4L0-F1
#
_entry.id   AF-A0ABD3I4L0-F1
#
_cell.length_a   1.000
_cell.length_b   1.000
_cell.length_c   1.000
_cell.angle_alpha   90.00
_cell.angle_beta   90.00
_cell.angle_gamma   90.00
#
_symmetry.space_group_name_H-M   'P 1'
#
loop_
_entity.id
_entity.type
_entity.pdbx_description
1 polymer ?
#
loop_
_entity_poly.entity_id
_entity_poly.type
_entity_poly.pdbx_seq_one_letter_code
_entity_poly.pdbx_strand_id
1 'polypeptide(L)'
;MAEAIALQVISTLVDRLITYLYRLKADKNHNTKLVEEIGNFTESLKTNLRLLSTKLPRSISTQALESLAWELENANKFMEECLSQGTFKAFWNASETRERLESLRKKLGSAFQMAFFITSLDVGIDAHHNMADF
;
A
#
# COMPACT_ATOMS: atom_id res chain seq x y z
N MET A 1 10.02 -8.17 -17.85
CA MET A 1 10.50 -9.07 -16.78
C MET A 1 10.63 -8.33 -15.44
N ALA A 2 11.25 -7.15 -15.39
CA ALA A 2 11.35 -6.33 -14.17
C ALA A 2 10.00 -5.95 -13.55
N GLU A 3 8.99 -5.61 -14.36
CA GLU A 3 7.66 -5.21 -13.88
C GLU A 3 6.92 -6.33 -13.13
N ALA A 4 7.00 -7.57 -13.65
CA ALA A 4 6.38 -8.73 -13.00
C ALA A 4 7.02 -9.00 -11.63
N ILE A 5 8.34 -8.82 -11.53
CA ILE A 5 9.08 -8.94 -10.27
C ILE A 5 8.66 -7.83 -9.30
N ALA A 6 8.59 -6.57 -9.76
CA ALA A 6 8.17 -5.44 -8.93
C ALA A 6 6.73 -5.60 -8.40
N LEU A 7 5.80 -6.07 -9.25
CA LEU A 7 4.44 -6.40 -8.85
C LEU A 7 4.38 -7.51 -7.79
N GLN A 8 5.20 -8.55 -7.94
CA GLN A 8 5.28 -9.63 -6.97
C GLN A 8 5.80 -9.14 -5.62
N VAL A 9 6.81 -8.25 -5.62
CA VAL A 9 7.32 -7.59 -4.41
C VAL A 9 6.22 -6.77 -3.75
N ILE A 10 5.51 -5.92 -4.51
CA ILE A 10 4.40 -5.11 -4.01
C ILE A 10 3.30 -5.99 -3.41
N SER A 11 2.90 -7.07 -4.09
CA SER A 11 1.91 -8.03 -3.57
C SER A 11 2.33 -8.61 -2.22
N THR A 12 3.59 -9.06 -2.13
CA THR A 12 4.14 -9.63 -0.91
C THR A 12 4.14 -8.62 0.25
N LEU A 13 4.51 -7.37 -0.03
CA LEU A 13 4.52 -6.31 0.97
C LEU A 13 3.11 -5.93 1.43
N VAL A 14 2.13 -5.93 0.52
CA VAL A 14 0.71 -5.72 0.86
C VAL A 14 0.20 -6.85 1.75
N ASP A 15 0.46 -8.10 1.40
CA ASP A 15 0.01 -9.26 2.18
C ASP A 15 0.62 -9.27 3.60
N ARG A 16 1.91 -8.91 3.72
CA ARG A 16 2.58 -8.76 5.01
C ARG A 16 1.93 -7.65 5.84
N LEU A 17 1.65 -6.50 5.23
CA LEU A 17 1.00 -5.39 5.93
C LEU A 17 -0.40 -5.76 6.42
N ILE A 18 -1.18 -6.45 5.59
CA ILE A 18 -2.51 -6.97 5.96
C ILE A 18 -2.40 -7.94 7.14
N THR A 19 -1.37 -8.79 7.17
CA THR A 19 -1.12 -9.70 8.29
C THR A 19 -0.89 -8.93 9.59
N TYR A 20 -0.11 -7.85 9.56
CA TYR A 20 0.08 -6.99 10.73
C TYR A 20 -1.21 -6.28 11.17
N LEU A 21 -2.00 -5.79 10.22
CA LEU A 21 -3.30 -5.19 10.48
C LEU A 21 -4.26 -6.18 11.14
N TYR A 22 -4.29 -7.44 10.71
CA TYR A 22 -5.12 -8.47 11.36
C TYR A 22 -4.66 -8.80 12.78
N ARG A 23 -3.34 -8.84 13.03
CA ARG A 23 -2.82 -9.00 14.39
C ARG A 23 -3.26 -7.84 15.29
N LEU A 24 -3.12 -6.61 14.81
CA LEU A 24 -3.59 -5.42 15.53
C LEU A 24 -5.10 -5.47 15.81
N LYS A 25 -5.89 -5.89 14.81
CA LYS A 25 -7.34 -6.09 14.96
C LYS A 25 -7.67 -7.12 16.03
N ALA A 26 -6.93 -8.23 16.10
CA ALA A 26 -7.11 -9.24 17.13
C ALA A 26 -6.79 -8.69 18.53
N ASP A 27 -5.69 -7.95 18.66
CA ASP A 27 -5.26 -7.35 19.93
C ASP A 27 -6.21 -6.23 20.42
N LYS A 28 -6.88 -5.54 19.50
CA LYS A 28 -7.79 -4.41 19.77
C LYS A 28 -9.25 -4.72 19.50
N ASN A 29 -9.64 -6.00 19.56
CA ASN A 29 -10.98 -6.47 19.21
C ASN A 29 -12.13 -5.81 20.03
N HIS A 30 -11.84 -5.28 21.21
CA HIS A 30 -12.78 -4.56 22.06
C HIS A 30 -13.10 -3.14 21.55
N ASN A 31 -12.25 -2.56 20.70
CA ASN A 31 -12.48 -1.26 20.08
C ASN A 31 -13.10 -1.44 18.69
N THR A 32 -14.42 -1.55 18.65
CA THR A 32 -15.20 -1.83 17.43
C THR A 32 -14.92 -0.84 16.30
N LYS A 33 -14.79 0.44 16.61
CA LYS A 33 -14.49 1.49 15.60
C LYS A 33 -13.11 1.31 14.97
N LEU A 34 -12.10 1.01 15.79
CA LEU A 34 -10.75 0.73 15.30
C LEU A 34 -10.72 -0.55 14.46
N VAL A 35 -11.44 -1.59 14.89
CA VAL A 35 -11.58 -2.85 14.15
C VAL A 35 -12.20 -2.63 12.77
N GLU A 36 -13.24 -1.79 12.69
CA GLU A 36 -13.88 -1.41 11.44
C GLU A 36 -12.92 -0.63 10.53
N GLU A 37 -12.20 0.35 11.07
CA GLU A 37 -11.22 1.15 10.31
C GLU A 37 -10.07 0.29 9.76
N ILE A 38 -9.57 -0.66 10.55
CA ILE A 38 -8.58 -1.64 10.08
C ILE A 38 -9.15 -2.53 8.96
N GLY A 39 -10.41 -2.94 9.08
CA GLY A 39 -11.12 -3.69 8.03
C GLY A 39 -11.19 -2.90 6.72
N ASN A 40 -11.66 -1.66 6.79
CA ASN A 40 -11.77 -0.76 5.64
C ASN A 40 -10.41 -0.48 4.99
N PHE A 41 -9.36 -0.33 5.80
CA PHE A 41 -8.00 -0.14 5.29
C PHE A 41 -7.50 -1.41 4.57
N THR A 42 -7.73 -2.58 5.15
CA THR A 42 -7.35 -3.87 4.55
C THR A 42 -8.01 -4.07 3.18
N GLU A 43 -9.31 -3.77 3.05
CA GLU A 43 -10.01 -3.85 1.77
C GLU A 43 -9.54 -2.82 0.75
N SER A 44 -9.19 -1.61 1.19
CA SER A 44 -8.58 -0.59 0.33
C SER A 44 -7.23 -1.07 -0.25
N LEU A 45 -6.36 -1.66 0.57
CA LEU A 45 -5.08 -2.22 0.11
C LEU A 45 -5.27 -3.32 -0.94
N LYS A 46 -6.18 -4.27 -0.70
CA LYS A 46 -6.49 -5.34 -1.67
C LYS A 46 -7.06 -4.78 -2.96
N THR A 47 -7.96 -3.80 -2.86
CA THR A 47 -8.58 -3.16 -4.04
C THR A 47 -7.52 -2.44 -4.87
N ASN A 48 -6.65 -1.68 -4.22
CA ASN A 48 -5.56 -0.97 -4.90
C ASN A 48 -4.57 -1.94 -5.55
N LEU A 49 -4.18 -3.02 -4.88
CA LEU A 49 -3.34 -4.06 -5.47
C LEU A 49 -3.99 -4.69 -6.70
N ARG A 50 -5.27 -5.06 -6.61
CA ARG A 50 -6.01 -5.62 -7.75
C ARG A 50 -6.10 -4.64 -8.92
N LEU A 51 -6.39 -3.36 -8.64
CA LEU A 51 -6.41 -2.33 -9.68
C LEU A 51 -5.04 -2.18 -10.31
N LEU A 52 -3.96 -2.18 -9.52
CA LEU A 52 -2.60 -2.10 -10.01
C LEU A 52 -2.29 -3.28 -10.93
N SER A 53 -2.53 -4.52 -10.49
CA SER A 53 -2.29 -5.72 -11.30
C SER A 53 -3.14 -5.81 -12.58
N THR A 54 -4.30 -5.18 -12.63
CA THR A 54 -5.22 -5.25 -13.79
C THR A 54 -5.12 -4.07 -14.75
N LYS A 55 -4.65 -2.91 -14.27
CA LYS A 55 -4.54 -1.66 -15.04
C LYS A 55 -3.11 -1.31 -15.42
N LEU A 56 -2.13 -2.06 -14.94
CA LEU A 56 -0.73 -1.85 -15.30
C LEU A 56 -0.51 -2.08 -16.80
N PRO A 57 -0.02 -1.06 -17.54
CA PRO A 57 0.36 -1.20 -18.94
C PRO A 57 1.51 -2.20 -19.15
N ARG A 58 1.82 -2.56 -20.40
CA ARG A 58 2.94 -3.45 -20.72
C ARG A 58 4.31 -2.75 -20.76
N SER A 59 4.34 -1.43 -20.75
CA SER A 59 5.53 -0.59 -20.56
C SER A 59 5.28 0.34 -19.38
N ILE A 60 5.98 0.11 -18.28
CA ILE A 60 5.81 0.88 -17.05
C ILE A 60 7.16 1.42 -16.61
N SER A 61 7.17 2.67 -16.14
CA SER A 61 8.26 3.15 -15.30
C SER A 61 8.39 2.30 -14.03
N THR A 62 9.41 1.44 -14.00
CA THR A 62 9.77 0.63 -12.83
C THR A 62 9.97 1.50 -11.58
N GLN A 63 10.37 2.76 -11.76
CA GLN A 63 10.56 3.73 -10.69
C GLN A 63 9.27 4.01 -9.90
N ALA A 64 8.10 4.04 -10.55
CA ALA A 64 6.83 4.24 -9.86
C ALA A 64 6.48 3.05 -8.96
N LEU A 65 6.74 1.83 -9.45
CA LEU A 65 6.54 0.60 -8.71
C LEU A 65 7.56 0.45 -7.57
N GLU A 66 8.82 0.82 -7.79
CA GLU A 66 9.87 0.85 -6.77
C GLU A 66 9.55 1.86 -5.67
N SER A 67 9.05 3.05 -6.03
CA SER A 67 8.63 4.07 -5.06
C SER A 67 7.47 3.57 -4.19
N LEU A 68 6.49 2.90 -4.79
CA LEU A 68 5.39 2.26 -4.05
C LEU A 68 5.90 1.12 -3.16
N ALA A 69 6.82 0.29 -3.65
CA ALA A 69 7.43 -0.78 -2.86
C ALA A 69 8.18 -0.23 -1.65
N TRP A 70 8.94 0.86 -1.81
CA TRP A 70 9.64 1.54 -0.72
C TRP A 70 8.66 2.06 0.35
N GLU A 71 7.55 2.66 -0.07
CA GLU A 71 6.51 3.13 0.85
C GLU A 71 5.84 1.98 1.63
N LEU A 72 5.57 0.88 0.94
CA LEU A 72 5.03 -0.33 1.56
C LEU A 72 6.03 -1.00 2.52
N GLU A 73 7.33 -0.97 2.20
CA GLU A 73 8.37 -1.50 3.09
C GLU A 73 8.46 -0.67 4.38
N ASN A 74 8.43 0.66 4.28
CA ASN A 74 8.38 1.55 5.44
C ASN A 74 7.11 1.33 6.27
N ALA A 75 5.96 1.13 5.62
CA ALA A 75 4.71 0.79 6.30
C ALA A 75 4.81 -0.52 7.08
N ASN A 76 5.44 -1.54 6.50
CA ASN A 76 5.68 -2.82 7.15
C ASN A 76 6.62 -2.69 8.35
N LYS A 77 7.73 -1.97 8.21
CA LYS A 77 8.68 -1.71 9.32
C LYS A 77 8.00 -0.99 10.46
N PHE A 78 7.24 0.08 10.16
CA PHE A 78 6.46 0.79 11.16
C PHE A 78 5.51 -0.16 11.91
N MET A 79 4.72 -0.97 11.20
CA MET A 79 3.79 -1.90 11.85
C MET A 79 4.50 -3.00 12.66
N GLU A 80 5.63 -3.50 12.16
CA GLU A 80 6.47 -4.48 12.86
C GLU A 80 7.03 -3.91 14.16
N GLU A 81 7.56 -2.68 14.14
CA GLU A 81 8.03 -1.98 15.35
C GLU A 81 6.90 -1.78 16.35
N CYS A 82 5.72 -1.37 15.88
CA CYS A 82 4.56 -1.15 16.74
C CYS A 82 4.10 -2.44 17.45
N LEU A 83 4.14 -3.57 16.74
CA LEU A 83 3.74 -4.88 17.28
C LEU A 83 4.84 -5.54 18.14
N SER A 84 6.12 -5.40 17.78
CA SER A 84 7.25 -6.06 18.44
C SER A 84 7.63 -5.43 19.78
N GLN A 85 7.52 -4.11 19.91
CA GLN A 85 7.90 -3.40 21.13
C GLN A 85 6.89 -3.58 22.28
N GLY A 86 5.80 -4.33 22.09
CA GLY A 86 4.72 -4.43 23.09
C GLY A 86 4.08 -3.07 23.43
N THR A 87 4.44 -2.00 22.70
CA THR A 87 3.92 -0.64 22.84
C THR A 87 2.41 -0.62 22.71
N PHE A 88 1.85 -1.51 21.88
CA PHE A 88 0.41 -1.73 21.77
C PHE A 88 -0.26 -2.28 23.04
N LYS A 89 0.46 -3.04 23.87
CA LYS A 89 -0.06 -3.58 25.14
C LYS A 89 0.10 -2.60 26.32
N ALA A 90 1.17 -1.82 26.37
CA ALA A 90 1.51 -1.05 27.57
C ALA A 90 1.09 0.44 27.54
N PHE A 91 1.02 1.10 26.38
CA PHE A 91 0.88 2.56 26.35
C PHE A 91 -0.07 3.13 25.29
N TRP A 92 -0.71 2.30 24.47
CA TRP A 92 -1.41 2.80 23.30
C TRP A 92 -2.87 3.21 23.56
N ASN A 93 -3.08 4.53 23.68
CA ASN A 93 -4.37 5.21 23.58
C ASN A 93 -5.01 4.93 22.20
N ALA A 94 -6.24 4.42 22.17
CA ALA A 94 -7.00 4.15 20.94
C ALA A 94 -6.97 5.28 19.89
N SER A 95 -6.97 6.54 20.34
CA SER A 95 -6.87 7.74 19.47
C SER A 95 -5.55 7.79 18.72
N GLU A 96 -4.43 7.55 19.42
CA GLU A 96 -3.11 7.55 18.79
C GLU A 96 -2.98 6.40 17.78
N THR A 97 -3.57 5.23 18.07
CA THR A 97 -3.53 4.09 17.12
C THR A 97 -4.26 4.46 15.85
N ARG A 98 -5.46 5.03 16.02
CA ARG A 98 -6.30 5.50 14.95
C ARG A 98 -5.60 6.58 14.11
N GLU A 99 -4.98 7.57 14.74
CA GLU A 99 -4.28 8.65 14.04
C GLU A 99 -3.10 8.14 13.21
N ARG A 100 -2.30 7.23 13.77
CA ARG A 100 -1.17 6.64 13.03
C ARG A 100 -1.65 5.76 11.88
N LEU A 101 -2.70 4.95 12.08
CA LEU A 101 -3.31 4.17 11.00
C LEU A 101 -3.89 5.05 9.90
N GLU A 102 -4.54 6.16 10.27
CA GLU A 102 -5.10 7.08 9.28
C GLU A 102 -3.99 7.80 8.49
N SER A 103 -2.91 8.19 9.16
CA SER A 103 -1.72 8.73 8.50
C SER A 103 -1.12 7.71 7.51
N LEU A 104 -0.97 6.45 7.95
CA LEU A 104 -0.47 5.37 7.11
C LEU A 104 -1.38 5.12 5.90
N ARG A 105 -2.70 5.09 6.12
CA ARG A 105 -3.72 4.93 5.08
C ARG A 105 -3.64 6.03 4.04
N LYS A 106 -3.53 7.29 4.48
CA LYS A 106 -3.38 8.44 3.58
C LYS A 106 -2.09 8.34 2.77
N LYS A 107 -0.96 8.03 3.41
CA LYS A 107 0.35 7.91 2.76
C LYS A 107 0.33 6.85 1.66
N LEU A 108 -0.17 5.64 1.99
CA LEU A 108 -0.27 4.57 1.01
C LEU A 108 -1.30 4.87 -0.08
N GLY A 109 -2.43 5.49 0.27
CA GLY A 109 -3.41 5.95 -0.72
C GLY A 109 -2.77 6.87 -1.78
N SER A 110 -2.02 7.87 -1.33
CA SER A 110 -1.28 8.76 -2.24
C SER A 110 -0.21 8.03 -3.05
N ALA A 111 0.53 7.08 -2.45
CA ALA A 111 1.53 6.29 -3.16
C ALA A 111 0.91 5.44 -4.28
N PHE A 112 -0.21 4.77 -4.01
CA PHE A 112 -0.97 4.05 -5.03
C PHE A 112 -1.47 4.98 -6.13
N GLN A 113 -2.05 6.13 -5.78
CA GLN A 113 -2.53 7.12 -6.75
C GLN A 113 -1.41 7.63 -7.66
N MET A 114 -0.24 7.94 -7.09
CA MET A 114 0.93 8.36 -7.87
C MET A 114 1.41 7.23 -8.79
N ALA A 115 1.45 5.99 -8.31
CA ALA A 115 1.80 4.84 -9.15
C ALA A 115 0.81 4.69 -10.32
N PHE A 116 -0.50 4.83 -10.08
CA PHE A 116 -1.51 4.82 -11.14
C PHE A 116 -1.35 5.97 -12.13
N PHE A 117 -1.07 7.18 -11.65
CA PHE A 117 -0.95 8.36 -12.49
C PHE A 117 0.27 8.28 -13.41
N ILE A 118 1.44 7.94 -12.85
CA ILE A 118 2.69 7.82 -13.62
C ILE A 118 2.56 6.71 -14.66
N THR A 119 2.05 5.54 -14.25
CA THR A 119 1.84 4.42 -15.19
C THR A 119 0.85 4.77 -16.29
N SER A 120 -0.16 5.59 -16.04
CA SER A 120 -1.12 6.03 -17.07
C SER A 120 -0.52 7.06 -18.03
N LEU A 121 0.37 7.95 -17.55
CA LEU A 121 1.05 8.94 -18.38
C LEU A 121 2.08 8.32 -19.31
N ASP A 122 2.85 7.33 -18.85
CA ASP A 122 3.86 6.64 -19.65
C ASP A 122 3.25 6.06 -20.94
N VAL A 123 2.04 5.48 -20.86
CA VAL A 123 1.31 4.95 -22.04
C VAL A 123 0.91 6.04 -23.02
N GLY A 124 0.50 7.20 -22.51
CA GLY A 124 0.08 8.32 -23.35
C GLY A 124 1.25 8.88 -24.18
N ILE A 125 2.44 8.92 -23.59
CA ILE A 125 3.66 9.39 -24.27
C ILE A 125 4.12 8.38 -25.33
N ASP A 126 4.14 7.08 -25.01
CA ASP A 126 4.50 6.01 -25.96
C ASP A 126 3.53 5.94 -27.16
N ALA A 127 2.23 6.19 -26.95
CA ALA A 127 1.25 6.21 -28.03
C ALA A 127 1.43 7.42 -28.97
N HIS A 128 1.85 8.57 -28.43
CA HIS A 128 2.10 9.77 -29.23
C HIS A 128 3.42 9.72 -30.00
N HIS A 129 4.47 9.08 -29.46
CA HIS A 129 5.73 8.91 -30.20
C HIS A 129 5.55 8.00 -31.43
N ASN A 130 4.80 6.90 -31.30
CA ASN A 130 4.56 5.98 -32.42
C ASN A 130 3.62 6.54 -33.52
N MET A 131 2.92 7.65 -33.27
CA MET A 131 2.11 8.33 -34.30
C MET A 131 2.87 9.45 -35.04
N ALA A 132 4.04 9.87 -34.55
CA ALA A 132 4.84 10.93 -35.19
C ALA A 132 5.81 10.38 -36.26
N ASP A 133 5.98 9.07 -36.35
CA ASP A 133 6.87 8.38 -37.31
C ASP A 133 6.14 7.83 -38.57
N PHE A 134 4.94 8.33 -38.88
CA PHE A 134 4.18 8.00 -40.10
C PHE A 134 3.95 9.20 -41.02
#